data_AF-A0A1Q8BKU3-F1
#
_entry.id   AF-A0A1Q8BKU3-F1
#
_cell.length_a   1.000
_cell.length_b   1.000
_cell.length_c   1.000
_cell.angle_alpha   90.00
_cell.angle_beta   90.00
_cell.angle_gamma   90.00
#
_symmetry.space_group_name_H-M   'P 1'
#
loop_
_entity.id
_entity.type
_entity.pdbx_description
1 polymer ?
#
loop_
_entity_poly.entity_id
_entity_poly.type
_entity_poly.pdbx_seq_one_letter_code
_entity_poly.pdbx_strand_id
1 'polypeptide(L)' 'MTKTICRIGNSQGIVFDAALMDLARVKVGDQMTVTVHEGGSIVLTPVRPFLDPAKAGAIAKQLIRKNAALFKRLS' A
#
# COMPACT_ATOMS: atom_id res chain seq x y z
N MET A 1 16.33 11.44 7.05
CA MET A 1 16.09 10.87 8.40
C MET A 1 16.96 9.63 8.55
N THR A 2 17.69 9.49 9.65
CA THR A 2 18.52 8.30 9.92
C THR A 2 17.79 7.40 10.91
N LYS A 3 17.79 6.08 10.65
CA LYS A 3 17.21 5.07 11.55
C LYS A 3 18.29 4.04 11.85
N THR A 4 18.27 3.50 13.06
CA THR A 4 19.21 2.47 13.49
C THR A 4 18.57 1.09 13.35
N ILE A 5 19.32 0.14 12.80
CA ILE A 5 18.90 -1.26 12.78
C ILE A 5 18.92 -1.79 14.22
N CYS A 6 17.80 -2.34 14.67
CA CYS A 6 17.67 -2.94 15.99
C CYS A 6 17.41 -4.45 15.89
N ARG A 7 17.62 -5.15 17.00
CA ARG A 7 17.29 -6.57 17.12
C ARG A 7 15.78 -6.72 17.33
N ILE A 8 15.15 -7.55 16.51
CA ILE A 8 13.73 -7.93 16.63
C ILE A 8 13.68 -9.46 16.75
N GLY A 9 13.64 -9.95 17.98
CA GLY A 9 13.76 -11.39 18.26
C GLY A 9 15.10 -11.95 17.79
N ASN A 10 15.06 -12.88 16.82
CA ASN A 10 16.24 -13.46 16.17
C ASN A 10 16.64 -12.75 14.86
N SER A 11 15.92 -11.69 14.49
CA SER A 11 16.13 -10.94 13.26
C SER A 11 16.63 -9.52 13.55
N GLN A 12 16.95 -8.80 12.48
CA GLN A 12 17.31 -7.40 12.49
C GLN A 12 16.25 -6.62 11.71
N GLY A 13 15.89 -5.43 12.20
CA GLY A 13 14.89 -4.61 11.54
C GLY A 13 15.12 -3.12 11.70
N ILE A 14 14.46 -2.35 10.85
CA ILE A 14 14.38 -0.89 10.95
C ILE A 14 12.95 -0.56 11.36
N VAL A 15 12.79 0.19 12.45
CA VAL A 15 11.48 0.60 12.95
C VAL A 15 11.06 1.91 12.28
N PHE A 16 9.92 1.92 11.59
CA PHE A 16 9.35 3.13 11.02
C PHE A 16 8.43 3.80 12.02
N ASP A 17 8.56 5.13 12.18
CA ASP A 17 7.62 5.93 12.97
C ASP A 17 6.38 6.29 12.14
N ALA A 18 5.35 6.78 12.81
CA ALA A 18 4.08 7.13 12.17
C ALA A 18 4.26 8.17 11.05
N ALA A 19 5.12 9.18 11.26
CA ALA A 19 5.33 10.23 10.27
C ALA A 19 5.95 9.69 8.97
N LEU A 20 6.91 8.76 9.07
CA LEU A 20 7.47 8.09 7.90
C LEU A 20 6.45 7.19 7.20
N MET A 21 5.65 6.44 7.97
CA MET A 21 4.59 5.57 7.43
C MET A 21 3.55 6.39 6.65
N ASP A 22 3.13 7.54 7.19
CA ASP A 22 2.19 8.45 6.55
C ASP A 22 2.78 9.08 5.29
N LEU A 23 4.04 9.54 5.34
CA LEU A 23 4.74 10.12 4.20
C LEU A 23 4.87 9.11 3.04
N ALA A 24 5.21 7.85 3.37
CA ALA A 24 5.34 6.77 2.40
C ALA A 24 3.98 6.18 1.97
N ARG A 25 2.87 6.59 2.61
CA ARG A 25 1.51 6.09 2.38
C ARG A 25 1.39 4.57 2.53
N VAL A 26 1.98 4.06 3.60
CA VAL A 26 1.98 2.62 3.95
C VAL A 26 1.41 2.42 5.35
N LYS A 27 0.90 1.22 5.62
CA LYS A 27 0.34 0.87 6.93
C LYS A 27 0.86 -0.48 7.43
N VAL A 28 0.66 -0.73 8.72
CA VAL A 28 0.95 -2.04 9.33
C VAL A 28 0.19 -3.13 8.59
N GLY A 29 0.90 -4.18 8.20
CA GLY A 29 0.36 -5.32 7.44
C GLY A 29 0.50 -5.20 5.92
N ASP A 30 0.92 -4.06 5.38
CA ASP A 30 1.27 -3.97 3.95
C ASP A 30 2.49 -4.85 3.65
N GLN A 31 2.44 -5.56 2.54
CA GLN A 31 3.58 -6.31 2.01
C GLN A 31 4.48 -5.38 1.21
N MET A 32 5.80 -5.57 1.32
CA MET A 32 6.81 -4.76 0.63
C MET A 32 7.75 -5.66 -0.17
N THR A 33 8.01 -5.30 -1.42
CA THR A 33 9.13 -5.83 -2.20
C THR A 33 10.40 -5.12 -1.76
N VAL A 34 11.46 -5.91 -1.53
CA VAL A 34 12.80 -5.40 -1.17
C VAL A 34 13.73 -5.58 -2.36
N THR A 35 14.25 -4.49 -2.89
CA THR A 35 15.27 -4.50 -3.95
C THR A 35 16.57 -3.94 -3.43
N VAL A 36 17.66 -4.68 -3.63
CA VAL A 36 19.02 -4.24 -3.28
C VAL A 36 19.74 -3.85 -4.55
N HIS A 37 20.21 -2.61 -4.61
CA HIS A 37 20.98 -2.09 -5.74
C HIS A 37 22.48 -2.18 -5.44
N GLU A 38 23.32 -2.25 -6.48
CA GLU A 38 24.78 -2.40 -6.34
C GLU A 38 25.44 -1.29 -5.50
N GLY A 39 24.84 -0.10 -5.43
CA GLY A 39 25.28 0.99 -4.55
C GLY A 39 24.92 0.82 -3.07
N GLY A 40 24.45 -0.37 -2.65
CA GLY A 40 24.05 -0.65 -1.27
C GLY A 40 22.71 -0.05 -0.85
N SER A 41 21.99 0.58 -1.78
CA SER A 41 20.66 1.13 -1.53
C SER A 41 19.62 0.01 -1.46
N ILE A 42 18.78 0.06 -0.44
CA ILE A 42 17.61 -0.81 -0.29
C ILE A 42 16.37 0.01 -0.64
N VAL A 43 15.64 -0.42 -1.66
CA VAL A 43 14.37 0.19 -2.06
C VAL A 43 13.23 -0.70 -1.60
N LEU A 44 12.31 -0.12 -0.83
CA LEU A 44 11.09 -0.77 -0.37
C LEU A 44 9.91 -0.28 -1.21
N THR A 45 9.24 -1.20 -1.89
CA THR A 45 8.08 -0.88 -2.74
C THR A 45 6.85 -1.63 -2.25
N PRO A 46 5.73 -0.96 -1.90
CA PRO A 46 4.51 -1.63 -1.49
C PRO A 46 3.95 -2.53 -2.58
N VAL A 47 3.62 -3.77 -2.22
CA VAL A 47 2.87 -4.70 -3.07
C VAL A 47 1.42 -4.25 -3.06
N ARG A 48 1.01 -3.54 -4.11
CA ARG A 48 -0.38 -3.09 -4.23
C ARG A 48 -1.24 -4.23 -4.76
N PRO A 49 -2.41 -4.50 -4.16
CA PRO A 49 -3.35 -5.44 -4.73
C PRO A 49 -3.76 -4.95 -6.11
N PHE A 50 -3.45 -5.74 -7.13
CA PHE A 50 -3.86 -5.48 -8.51
C PHE A 50 -5.33 -5.85 -8.65
N LEU A 51 -6.18 -4.87 -8.93
CA LEU A 51 -7.55 -5.13 -9.33
C LEU A 51 -7.57 -5.30 -10.85
N ASP A 52 -7.94 -6.50 -11.29
CA ASP A 52 -8.16 -6.77 -12.72
C ASP A 52 -9.15 -5.74 -13.31
N PRO A 53 -8.82 -5.07 -14.43
CA PRO A 53 -9.67 -4.02 -15.00
C PRO A 53 -11.08 -4.49 -15.36
N ALA A 54 -11.25 -5.74 -15.82
CA ALA A 54 -12.56 -6.27 -16.15
C ALA A 54 -13.39 -6.49 -14.88
N LYS A 55 -12.77 -7.03 -13.83
CA LYS A 55 -13.38 -7.17 -12.51
C LYS A 55 -13.73 -5.81 -11.89
N ALA A 56 -12.86 -4.81 -12.04
CA ALA A 56 -13.11 -3.44 -11.59
C ALA A 56 -14.35 -2.86 -12.29
N GLY A 57 -14.45 -3.00 -13.61
CA GLY A 57 -15.58 -2.52 -14.40
C GLY A 57 -16.89 -3.22 -14.03
N ALA A 58 -16.86 -4.52 -13.76
CA ALA A 58 -18.03 -5.28 -13.32
C ALA A 58 -18.53 -4.81 -11.94
N ILE A 59 -17.62 -4.66 -10.97
CA ILE A 59 -17.94 -4.15 -9.63
C ILE A 59 -18.49 -2.73 -9.72
N ALA A 60 -17.88 -1.85 -10.53
CA ALA A 60 -18.35 -0.48 -10.72
C ALA A 60 -19.77 -0.43 -11.30
N LYS A 61 -20.07 -1.21 -12.36
CA LYS A 61 -21.42 -1.32 -12.92
C LYS A 61 -22.43 -1.80 -11.88
N GLN A 62 -22.07 -2.79 -11.08
CA GLN A 62 -22.92 -3.30 -10.01
C GLN A 62 -23.18 -2.22 -8.95
N LEU A 63 -22.15 -1.48 -8.54
CA LEU A 63 -22.25 -0.42 -7.55
C LEU A 63 -23.15 0.73 -8.02
N ILE A 64 -23.00 1.13 -9.30
CA ILE A 64 -23.85 2.15 -9.94
C ILE A 64 -25.30 1.69 -9.98
N ARG A 65 -25.57 0.45 -10.41
CA ARG A 65 -26.94 -0.09 -10.42
C ARG A 65 -27.56 -0.13 -9.03
N LYS A 66 -26.80 -0.59 -8.02
CA LYS A 66 -27.29 -0.70 -6.64
C LYS A 66 -27.62 0.66 -6.03
N ASN A 67 -26.91 1.71 -6.43
CA ASN A 67 -27.09 3.07 -5.92
C ASN A 67 -27.70 4.02 -6.97
N ALA A 68 -28.41 3.49 -7.97
CA ALA A 68 -28.86 4.28 -9.12
C ALA A 68 -29.70 5.52 -8.72
N ALA A 69 -30.55 5.39 -7.70
CA ALA A 69 -31.36 6.49 -7.18
C ALA A 69 -30.51 7.60 -6.53
N LEU A 70 -29.42 7.24 -5.85
CA LEU A 70 -28.49 8.21 -5.26
C LEU A 70 -27.70 8.93 -6.36
N PHE A 71 -27.15 8.17 -7.32
CA PHE A 71 -26.41 8.77 -8.44
C PHE A 71 -27.30 9.68 -9.29
N LYS A 72 -28.56 9.32 -9.52
CA LYS A 72 -29.54 10.17 -10.24
C LYS A 72 -29.88 11.48 -9.52
N ARG A 73 -29.68 11.55 -8.19
CA ARG A 73 -29.89 12.77 -7.40
C ARG A 73 -28.66 13.67 -7.34
N LEU A 74 -27.49 13.12 -7.67
CA LEU A 74 -26.20 13.82 -7.65
C LEU A 74 -25.78 14.33 -9.04
N SER A 75 -26.48 13.89 -10.10
CA SER A 75 -26.41 14.44 -11.46
C SER A 75 -27.33 15.64 -11.62
#